data_AF-K1VXW3-F1
#
_entry.id   AF-K1VXW3-F1
#
_cell.length_a   1.000
_cell.length_b   1.000
_cell.length_c   1.000
_cell.angle_alpha   90.00
_cell.angle_beta   90.00
_cell.angle_gamma   90.00
#
_symmetry.space_group_name_H-M   'P 1'
#
loop_
_entity.id
_entity.type
_entity.pdbx_description
1 polymer ?
#
loop_
_entity_poly.entity_id
_entity_poly.type
_entity_poly.pdbx_seq_one_letter_code
_entity_poly.pdbx_strand_id
1 'polypeptide(L)'
;MSHRPSTSSRQSSPEDAPVVTIGTKGRRMKEKLAARGERQLSPVSYTFAESVDNLHLWSDGDMTIHSADGVTFRVQSYHLLSASSVFRDLFAIGSGPRELSLSDESIETAPVMRMFLDLVTLGRLHVYLPPTVVEAEPTELRAIRALYALVHFLQKYECRVQLRTVLVEVRQRVDAGDWPPFLGFVVGAVADDERTWSGALQHRTTTWDRYIENVAVSWTAMNVRRLLGQSTLDPRCLPYDFWIMCPPEFMWALTVSWAGKDCPPEIFHLQVRTTLADLRKGRCDQNRMSQFGMLGQGLGSDSSSRPNTPGA
;
A
#
# COMPACT_ATOMS: atom_id res chain seq x y z
N MET A 1 11.72 -3.95 68.82
CA MET A 1 12.16 -2.62 68.33
C MET A 1 11.44 -2.38 67.00
N SER A 2 10.21 -1.89 66.98
CA SER A 2 9.76 -0.52 67.29
C SER A 2 10.34 0.51 66.33
N HIS A 3 9.58 0.96 65.33
CA HIS A 3 8.99 2.30 65.28
C HIS A 3 8.29 2.57 63.93
N ARG A 4 6.98 2.85 64.00
CA ARG A 4 6.31 3.80 63.09
C ARG A 4 6.83 5.22 63.39
N PRO A 5 6.67 6.17 62.46
CA PRO A 5 5.63 7.17 62.73
C PRO A 5 4.79 7.57 61.50
N SER A 6 3.54 7.84 61.84
CA SER A 6 2.50 8.57 61.13
C SER A 6 2.63 10.08 61.31
N THR A 7 2.14 10.87 60.35
CA THR A 7 1.59 12.26 60.36
C THR A 7 1.87 12.89 58.99
N SER A 8 1.11 13.79 58.35
CA SER A 8 -0.03 14.63 58.73
C SER A 8 -0.77 15.04 57.44
N SER A 9 -2.08 15.17 57.56
CA SER A 9 -3.00 15.88 56.67
C SER A 9 -2.60 17.33 56.36
N ARG A 10 -2.87 17.81 55.15
CA ARG A 10 -3.20 19.21 54.89
C ARG A 10 -4.20 19.34 53.72
N GLN A 11 -5.43 19.72 54.07
CA GLN A 11 -6.45 20.24 53.18
C GLN A 11 -6.16 21.72 52.87
N SER A 12 -6.33 22.13 51.62
CA SER A 12 -6.69 23.51 51.26
C SER A 12 -7.48 23.50 49.95
N SER A 13 -8.67 24.08 50.05
CA SER A 13 -9.74 24.24 49.05
C SER A 13 -9.37 25.18 47.88
N PRO A 14 -10.22 25.27 46.83
CA PRO A 14 -9.87 25.79 45.52
C PRO A 14 -10.12 27.30 45.39
N GLU A 15 -9.26 27.98 44.65
CA GLU A 15 -9.48 29.35 44.18
C GLU A 15 -10.11 29.35 42.78
N ASP A 16 -11.08 30.24 42.62
CA ASP A 16 -11.90 30.50 41.45
C ASP A 16 -11.09 30.86 40.19
N ALA A 17 -11.37 30.16 39.09
CA ALA A 17 -10.96 30.57 37.75
C ALA A 17 -12.19 31.04 36.94
N PRO A 18 -12.08 32.12 36.15
CA PRO A 18 -13.20 32.71 35.44
C PRO A 18 -13.70 31.82 34.29
N VAL A 19 -15.01 31.58 34.28
CA VAL A 19 -15.74 30.93 33.20
C VAL A 19 -15.76 31.87 31.98
N VAL A 20 -14.97 31.53 30.96
CA VAL A 20 -15.04 32.14 29.63
C VAL A 20 -16.10 31.39 28.81
N THR A 21 -17.25 32.02 28.63
CA THR A 21 -18.34 31.52 27.81
C THR A 21 -17.98 31.64 26.32
N ILE A 22 -17.55 30.53 25.70
CA ILE A 22 -17.36 30.44 24.25
C ILE A 22 -18.72 30.23 23.59
N GLY A 23 -19.10 31.21 22.76
CA GLY A 23 -20.37 31.24 22.02
C GLY A 23 -20.54 30.05 21.07
N THR A 24 -21.70 29.42 21.16
CA THR A 24 -22.20 28.32 20.33
C THR A 24 -22.52 28.78 18.90
N LYS A 25 -21.48 28.96 18.07
CA LYS A 25 -21.61 29.02 16.59
C LYS A 25 -21.25 27.67 15.97
N GLY A 26 -22.01 26.62 16.30
CA GLY A 26 -21.74 25.25 15.82
C GLY A 26 -22.94 24.46 15.31
N ARG A 27 -24.14 25.05 15.28
CA ARG A 27 -25.39 24.29 15.01
C ARG A 27 -25.88 24.34 13.56
N ARG A 28 -25.32 25.20 12.71
CA ARG A 28 -25.85 25.46 11.35
C ARG A 28 -25.17 24.68 10.21
N MET A 29 -24.14 23.87 10.50
CA MET A 29 -23.43 23.09 9.48
C MET A 29 -23.87 21.62 9.40
N LYS A 30 -24.45 21.07 10.48
CA LYS A 30 -24.99 19.69 10.48
C LYS A 30 -26.26 19.52 9.65
N GLU A 31 -27.02 20.60 9.44
CA GLU A 31 -28.31 20.53 8.74
C GLU A 31 -28.19 20.59 7.20
N LYS A 32 -27.05 21.05 6.66
CA LYS A 32 -26.82 21.09 5.20
C LYS A 32 -26.17 19.83 4.62
N LEU A 33 -25.70 18.91 5.46
CA LEU A 33 -25.16 17.60 5.02
C LEU A 33 -26.23 16.51 4.91
N ALA A 34 -27.37 16.64 5.60
CA ALA A 34 -28.45 15.65 5.58
C ALA A 34 -29.32 15.67 4.29
N ALA A 35 -29.16 16.64 3.41
CA ALA A 35 -29.98 16.78 2.19
C ALA A 35 -29.36 16.14 0.93
N ARG A 36 -28.17 15.55 1.04
CA ARG A 36 -27.50 14.86 -0.07
C ARG A 36 -27.73 13.38 0.12
N GLY A 37 -28.73 12.83 -0.58
CA GLY A 37 -29.25 11.47 -0.42
C GLY A 37 -28.20 10.47 0.07
N GLU A 38 -28.34 10.08 1.35
CA GLU A 38 -27.60 9.01 1.97
C GLU A 38 -27.90 7.74 1.18
N ARG A 39 -27.04 7.41 0.21
CA ARG A 39 -26.86 6.00 -0.14
C ARG A 39 -26.44 5.36 1.16
N GLN A 40 -27.30 4.52 1.73
CA GLN A 40 -26.93 3.57 2.78
C GLN A 40 -25.72 2.79 2.23
N LEU A 41 -24.53 3.27 2.56
CA LEU A 41 -23.30 2.57 2.32
C LEU A 41 -23.37 1.41 3.31
N SER A 42 -23.60 0.20 2.79
CA SER A 42 -23.33 -1.01 3.54
C SER A 42 -21.94 -0.86 4.16
N PRO A 43 -21.75 -1.14 5.47
CA PRO A 43 -20.43 -1.08 6.08
C PRO A 43 -19.45 -1.81 5.17
N VAL A 44 -18.33 -1.16 4.84
CA VAL A 44 -17.30 -1.77 3.99
C VAL A 44 -16.79 -2.96 4.77
N SER A 45 -17.35 -4.13 4.46
CA SER A 45 -16.90 -5.37 5.03
C SER A 45 -15.61 -5.69 4.30
N TYR A 46 -14.50 -5.20 4.86
CA TYR A 46 -13.32 -6.01 4.79
C TYR A 46 -13.70 -7.30 5.50
N THR A 47 -14.07 -8.34 4.74
CA THR A 47 -14.01 -9.70 5.27
C THR A 47 -12.53 -10.02 5.44
N PHE A 48 -11.89 -9.39 6.42
CA PHE A 48 -10.86 -10.01 7.20
C PHE A 48 -11.60 -11.14 7.91
N ALA A 49 -11.77 -12.25 7.21
CA ALA A 49 -12.09 -13.48 7.90
C ALA A 49 -11.02 -13.59 8.98
N GLU A 50 -11.41 -13.53 10.24
CA GLU A 50 -10.65 -14.20 11.29
C GLU A 50 -10.44 -15.60 10.72
N SER A 51 -9.25 -15.82 10.19
CA SER A 51 -8.91 -17.08 9.56
C SER A 51 -8.84 -18.06 10.72
N VAL A 52 -9.99 -18.65 11.05
CA VAL A 52 -10.06 -19.91 11.76
C VAL A 52 -9.22 -20.84 10.92
N ASP A 53 -7.97 -20.99 11.34
CA ASP A 53 -6.90 -21.79 10.80
C ASP A 53 -7.27 -22.63 9.57
N ASN A 54 -7.28 -21.98 8.40
CA ASN A 54 -7.13 -22.65 7.10
C ASN A 54 -5.77 -23.38 7.00
N LEU A 55 -4.97 -23.41 8.08
CA LEU A 55 -3.78 -24.24 8.25
C LEU A 55 -4.01 -25.69 7.82
N HIS A 56 -5.23 -26.20 7.93
CA HIS A 56 -5.58 -27.56 7.53
C HIS A 56 -5.76 -27.77 6.02
N LEU A 57 -5.99 -26.72 5.21
CA LEU A 57 -6.26 -26.89 3.78
C LEU A 57 -5.03 -27.34 2.98
N TRP A 58 -3.83 -27.11 3.50
CA TRP A 58 -2.57 -27.42 2.83
C TRP A 58 -1.68 -28.30 3.70
N SER A 59 -2.30 -29.27 4.38
CA SER A 59 -1.59 -30.32 5.14
C SER A 59 -1.57 -31.67 4.42
N ASP A 60 -2.20 -31.78 3.24
CA ASP A 60 -2.26 -33.02 2.45
C ASP A 60 -1.95 -32.79 0.96
N GLY A 61 -1.24 -33.72 0.35
CA GLY A 61 -0.75 -33.60 -1.02
C GLY A 61 0.46 -34.48 -1.35
N ASP A 62 0.70 -34.65 -2.65
CA ASP A 62 1.86 -35.38 -3.22
C ASP A 62 3.11 -34.50 -3.37
N MET A 63 3.01 -33.19 -3.10
CA MET A 63 4.10 -32.23 -3.16
C MET A 63 4.26 -31.48 -1.84
N THR A 64 5.50 -31.31 -1.41
CA THR A 64 5.86 -30.52 -0.23
C THR A 64 6.53 -29.22 -0.68
N ILE A 65 6.10 -28.10 -0.13
CA ILE A 65 6.68 -26.78 -0.39
C ILE A 65 7.15 -26.19 0.93
N HIS A 66 8.38 -25.71 0.99
CA HIS A 66 8.94 -24.96 2.10
C HIS A 66 9.02 -23.49 1.70
N SER A 67 8.28 -22.61 2.38
CA SER A 67 8.43 -21.17 2.19
C SER A 67 9.73 -20.65 2.80
N ALA A 68 10.15 -19.45 2.37
CA ALA A 68 11.40 -18.84 2.83
C ALA A 68 11.42 -18.57 4.35
N ASP A 69 10.24 -18.36 4.96
CA ASP A 69 10.06 -18.21 6.41
C ASP A 69 9.86 -19.55 7.16
N GLY A 70 10.16 -20.68 6.52
CA GLY A 70 10.23 -22.00 7.15
C GLY A 70 8.90 -22.71 7.34
N VAL A 71 7.80 -22.20 6.78
CA VAL A 71 6.49 -22.87 6.83
C VAL A 71 6.42 -23.94 5.75
N THR A 72 5.90 -25.11 6.13
CA THR A 72 5.74 -26.23 5.21
C THR A 72 4.29 -26.36 4.77
N PHE A 73 4.08 -26.49 3.47
CA PHE A 73 2.79 -26.74 2.84
C PHE A 73 2.84 -28.10 2.15
N ARG A 74 1.79 -28.89 2.30
CA ARG A 74 1.55 -30.09 1.50
C ARG A 74 0.34 -29.84 0.60
N VAL A 75 0.55 -29.98 -0.71
CA VAL A 75 -0.45 -29.63 -1.72
C VAL A 75 -0.43 -30.64 -2.86
N GLN A 76 -1.55 -30.71 -3.57
CA GLN A 76 -1.61 -31.49 -4.80
C GLN A 76 -0.82 -30.76 -5.90
N SER A 77 0.21 -31.42 -6.41
CA SER A 77 1.14 -30.93 -7.42
C SER A 77 0.46 -30.32 -8.63
N TYR A 78 -0.68 -30.88 -9.06
CA TYR A 78 -1.40 -30.40 -10.23
C TYR A 78 -1.82 -28.92 -10.13
N HIS A 79 -2.06 -28.39 -8.92
CA HIS A 79 -2.37 -26.97 -8.73
C HIS A 79 -1.18 -26.08 -9.13
N LEU A 80 0.04 -26.44 -8.72
CA LEU A 80 1.25 -25.68 -9.06
C LEU A 80 1.62 -25.86 -10.53
N LEU A 81 1.61 -27.11 -11.01
CA LEU A 81 1.99 -27.45 -12.38
C LEU A 81 1.03 -26.86 -13.43
N SER A 82 -0.27 -26.76 -13.11
CA SER A 82 -1.22 -26.10 -14.01
C SER A 82 -1.09 -24.57 -14.01
N ALA A 83 -0.72 -23.97 -12.87
CA ALA A 83 -0.61 -22.52 -12.73
C ALA A 83 0.66 -21.92 -13.36
N SER A 84 1.79 -22.65 -13.35
CA SER A 84 3.11 -22.12 -13.71
C SER A 84 3.84 -23.01 -14.72
N SER A 85 4.35 -22.42 -15.79
CA SER A 85 5.35 -23.05 -16.68
C SER A 85 6.64 -23.35 -15.94
N VAL A 86 7.12 -22.41 -15.14
CA VAL A 86 8.36 -22.54 -14.37
C VAL A 86 8.31 -23.76 -13.44
N PHE A 87 7.20 -23.98 -12.72
CA PHE A 87 7.07 -25.17 -11.89
C PHE A 87 7.01 -26.46 -12.72
N ARG A 88 6.35 -26.47 -13.89
CA ARG A 88 6.38 -27.66 -14.77
C ARG A 88 7.78 -28.01 -15.21
N ASP A 89 8.54 -27.02 -15.68
CA ASP A 89 9.88 -27.24 -16.18
C ASP A 89 10.82 -27.68 -15.05
N LEU A 90 10.69 -27.08 -13.87
CA LEU A 90 11.44 -27.46 -12.67
C LEU A 90 11.22 -28.93 -12.30
N PHE A 91 9.97 -29.42 -12.33
CA PHE A 91 9.64 -30.80 -11.96
C PHE A 91 9.78 -31.81 -13.10
N ALA A 92 9.84 -31.38 -14.36
CA ALA A 92 10.05 -32.29 -15.49
C ALA A 92 11.46 -32.90 -15.51
N ILE A 93 12.44 -32.24 -14.89
CA ILE A 93 13.85 -32.66 -14.90
C ILE A 93 14.15 -33.67 -13.78
N GLY A 94 13.35 -33.70 -12.71
CA GLY A 94 13.60 -34.51 -11.52
C GLY A 94 12.83 -35.82 -11.48
N SER A 95 13.48 -36.90 -11.02
CA SER A 95 12.84 -38.19 -10.69
C SER A 95 12.69 -38.42 -9.17
N GLY A 96 12.97 -37.41 -8.35
CA GLY A 96 12.96 -37.50 -6.89
C GLY A 96 11.62 -37.18 -6.24
N PRO A 97 11.58 -37.15 -4.89
CA PRO A 97 10.45 -36.61 -4.15
C PRO A 97 10.10 -35.19 -4.65
N ARG A 98 8.80 -34.88 -4.71
CA ARG A 98 8.32 -33.56 -5.16
C ARG A 98 8.42 -32.57 -4.01
N GLU A 99 9.61 -32.07 -3.78
CA GLU A 99 9.92 -31.09 -2.75
C GLU A 99 10.41 -29.79 -3.39
N LEU A 100 9.84 -28.66 -2.97
CA LEU A 100 10.18 -27.33 -3.45
C LEU A 100 10.55 -26.44 -2.26
N SER A 101 11.81 -26.01 -2.21
CA SER A 101 12.26 -25.02 -1.22
C SER A 101 12.36 -23.65 -1.87
N LEU A 102 11.63 -22.71 -1.31
CA LEU A 102 11.64 -21.30 -1.70
C LEU A 102 12.61 -20.54 -0.80
N SER A 103 13.31 -19.54 -1.35
CA SER A 103 14.43 -18.87 -0.69
C SER A 103 14.33 -17.34 -0.67
N ASP A 104 13.41 -16.75 -1.42
CA ASP A 104 13.26 -15.30 -1.53
C ASP A 104 12.39 -14.76 -0.39
N GLU A 105 13.05 -14.30 0.68
CA GLU A 105 12.37 -13.79 1.88
C GLU A 105 11.41 -12.61 1.62
N SER A 106 11.50 -11.94 0.47
CA SER A 106 10.65 -10.80 0.15
C SER A 106 9.31 -11.20 -0.49
N ILE A 107 9.26 -12.32 -1.23
CA ILE A 107 8.10 -12.70 -2.03
C ILE A 107 7.69 -14.18 -1.90
N GLU A 108 8.53 -15.02 -1.29
CA GLU A 108 8.29 -16.45 -1.13
C GLU A 108 7.97 -16.83 0.33
N THR A 109 7.26 -15.95 1.03
CA THR A 109 6.86 -16.14 2.43
C THR A 109 5.56 -16.93 2.55
N ALA A 110 5.27 -17.45 3.75
CA ALA A 110 4.04 -18.20 4.00
C ALA A 110 2.77 -17.40 3.67
N PRO A 111 2.61 -16.11 4.05
CA PRO A 111 1.44 -15.32 3.65
C PRO A 111 1.25 -15.24 2.13
N VAL A 112 2.32 -15.06 1.36
CA VAL A 112 2.25 -15.04 -0.11
C VAL A 112 1.83 -16.39 -0.66
N MET A 113 2.42 -17.46 -0.15
CA MET A 113 2.07 -18.82 -0.54
C MET A 113 0.60 -19.15 -0.25
N ARG A 114 0.05 -18.73 0.90
CA ARG A 114 -1.39 -18.92 1.21
C ARG A 114 -2.28 -18.20 0.21
N MET A 115 -1.96 -16.95 -0.14
CA MET A 115 -2.71 -16.21 -1.16
C MET A 115 -2.64 -16.88 -2.53
N PHE A 116 -1.45 -17.33 -2.93
CA PHE A 116 -1.26 -18.05 -4.19
C PHE A 116 -2.05 -19.36 -4.22
N LEU A 117 -2.00 -20.15 -3.13
CA LEU A 117 -2.71 -21.41 -3.03
C LEU A 117 -4.23 -21.21 -3.07
N ASP A 118 -4.77 -20.20 -2.40
CA ASP A 118 -6.19 -19.84 -2.52
C ASP A 118 -6.57 -19.44 -3.95
N LEU A 119 -5.71 -18.69 -4.64
CA LEU A 119 -5.93 -18.32 -6.04
C LEU A 119 -6.02 -19.53 -6.96
N VAL A 120 -5.13 -20.53 -6.80
CA VAL A 120 -5.10 -21.70 -7.69
C VAL A 120 -6.08 -22.81 -7.31
N THR A 121 -6.51 -22.87 -6.04
CA THR A 121 -7.45 -23.88 -5.55
C THR A 121 -8.89 -23.39 -5.55
N LEU A 122 -9.13 -22.16 -5.08
CA LEU A 122 -10.47 -21.58 -4.92
C LEU A 122 -10.83 -20.58 -6.02
N GLY A 123 -9.84 -20.10 -6.79
CA GLY A 123 -10.05 -19.09 -7.82
C GLY A 123 -10.38 -17.70 -7.26
N ARG A 124 -10.04 -17.44 -5.99
CA ARG A 124 -10.36 -16.18 -5.29
C ARG A 124 -9.13 -15.63 -4.58
N LEU A 125 -9.06 -14.30 -4.49
CA LEU A 125 -8.02 -13.61 -3.76
C LEU A 125 -8.50 -13.34 -2.32
N HIS A 126 -7.92 -14.05 -1.37
CA HIS A 126 -8.03 -13.72 0.05
C HIS A 126 -6.72 -13.11 0.52
N VAL A 127 -6.77 -11.86 0.99
CA VAL A 127 -5.57 -11.19 1.51
C VAL A 127 -5.33 -11.65 2.94
N TYR A 128 -4.32 -12.51 3.11
CA TYR A 128 -3.92 -13.02 4.41
C TYR A 128 -3.03 -12.03 5.15
N LEU A 129 -3.55 -11.46 6.23
CA LEU A 129 -2.77 -10.67 7.16
C LEU A 129 -2.55 -11.48 8.42
N PRO A 130 -1.32 -12.00 8.66
CA PRO A 130 -1.08 -12.72 9.90
C PRO A 130 -1.44 -11.82 11.10
N PRO A 131 -2.05 -12.37 12.16
CA PRO A 131 -2.27 -11.65 13.40
C PRO A 131 -0.90 -11.37 14.03
N THR A 132 -0.26 -10.28 13.63
CA THR A 132 0.99 -9.85 14.25
C THR A 132 0.65 -9.22 15.59
N VAL A 133 1.24 -9.76 16.65
CA VAL A 133 1.15 -9.24 18.02
C VAL A 133 1.74 -7.82 18.14
N VAL A 134 2.53 -7.41 17.15
CA VAL A 134 3.12 -6.07 17.10
C VAL A 134 2.09 -5.09 16.52
N GLU A 135 1.42 -4.36 17.40
CA GLU A 135 0.41 -3.32 17.11
C GLU A 135 0.91 -2.13 16.27
N ALA A 136 2.14 -2.16 15.77
CA ALA A 136 2.80 -0.99 15.20
C ALA A 136 2.42 -0.71 13.74
N GLU A 137 2.03 -1.72 12.95
CA GLU A 137 1.83 -1.54 11.51
C GLU A 137 0.34 -1.48 11.11
N PRO A 138 -0.07 -0.45 10.34
CA PRO A 138 -1.42 -0.38 9.78
C PRO A 138 -1.74 -1.61 8.93
N THR A 139 -2.95 -2.14 9.11
CA THR A 139 -3.49 -3.29 8.37
C THR A 139 -3.45 -3.09 6.85
N GLU A 140 -3.66 -1.88 6.38
CA GLU A 140 -3.69 -1.50 4.97
C GLU A 140 -2.30 -1.57 4.36
N LEU A 141 -1.27 -1.12 5.09
CA LEU A 141 0.11 -1.20 4.64
C LEU A 141 0.53 -2.66 4.48
N ARG A 142 0.15 -3.51 5.45
CA ARG A 142 0.37 -4.96 5.36
C ARG A 142 -0.35 -5.57 4.17
N ALA A 143 -1.59 -5.16 3.88
CA ALA A 143 -2.35 -5.64 2.73
C ALA A 143 -1.69 -5.25 1.39
N ILE A 144 -1.21 -4.01 1.27
CA ILE A 144 -0.52 -3.55 0.06
C ILE A 144 0.81 -4.30 -0.10
N ARG A 145 1.59 -4.48 0.96
CA ARG A 145 2.84 -5.25 0.94
C ARG A 145 2.60 -6.71 0.54
N ALA A 146 1.56 -7.33 1.09
CA ALA A 146 1.17 -8.69 0.74
C ALA A 146 0.82 -8.81 -0.75
N LEU A 147 -0.01 -7.91 -1.27
CA LEU A 147 -0.37 -7.89 -2.69
C LEU A 147 0.82 -7.58 -3.60
N TYR A 148 1.69 -6.65 -3.21
CA TYR A 148 2.95 -6.35 -3.89
C TYR A 148 3.80 -7.61 -4.03
N ALA A 149 4.02 -8.30 -2.91
CA ALA A 149 4.81 -9.53 -2.88
C ALA A 149 4.17 -10.65 -3.72
N LEU A 150 2.84 -10.78 -3.66
CA LEU A 150 2.10 -11.73 -4.48
C LEU A 150 2.25 -11.43 -5.98
N VAL A 151 2.15 -10.18 -6.42
CA VAL A 151 2.32 -9.84 -7.85
C VAL A 151 3.72 -10.23 -8.32
N HIS A 152 4.77 -9.92 -7.55
CA HIS A 152 6.13 -10.31 -7.89
C HIS A 152 6.33 -11.83 -7.89
N PHE A 153 5.75 -12.55 -6.93
CA PHE A 153 5.75 -14.02 -6.92
C PHE A 153 5.11 -14.57 -8.21
N LEU A 154 3.92 -14.07 -8.58
CA LEU A 154 3.21 -14.50 -9.78
C LEU A 154 3.99 -14.18 -11.06
N GLN A 155 4.72 -13.06 -11.10
CA GLN A 155 5.61 -12.71 -12.22
C GLN A 155 6.83 -13.65 -12.29
N LYS A 156 7.52 -13.87 -11.16
CA LYS A 156 8.70 -14.74 -11.05
C LYS A 156 8.43 -16.16 -11.53
N TYR A 157 7.27 -16.70 -11.17
CA TYR A 157 6.85 -18.05 -11.55
C TYR A 157 5.95 -18.10 -12.78
N GLU A 158 5.83 -17.00 -13.53
CA GLU A 158 5.04 -16.91 -14.76
C GLU A 158 3.57 -17.37 -14.64
N CYS A 159 2.94 -17.13 -13.49
CA CYS A 159 1.56 -17.47 -13.18
C CYS A 159 0.57 -16.48 -13.84
N ARG A 160 0.58 -16.40 -15.17
CA ARG A 160 -0.13 -15.36 -15.95
C ARG A 160 -1.64 -15.32 -15.72
N VAL A 161 -2.27 -16.48 -15.55
CA VAL A 161 -3.73 -16.56 -15.34
C VAL A 161 -4.08 -15.99 -13.98
N GLN A 162 -3.35 -16.40 -12.94
CA GLN A 162 -3.55 -15.96 -11.56
C GLN A 162 -3.25 -14.46 -11.42
N LEU A 163 -2.20 -13.94 -12.07
CA LEU A 163 -1.92 -12.51 -12.10
C LEU A 163 -3.11 -11.72 -12.69
N ARG A 164 -3.70 -12.19 -13.79
CA ARG A 164 -4.91 -11.56 -14.36
C ARG A 164 -6.09 -11.62 -13.39
N THR A 165 -6.28 -12.73 -12.69
CA THR A 165 -7.34 -12.86 -11.66
C THR A 165 -7.15 -11.83 -10.55
N VAL A 166 -5.92 -11.69 -10.02
CA VAL A 166 -5.59 -10.67 -9.01
C VAL A 166 -5.93 -9.27 -9.52
N LEU A 167 -5.52 -8.93 -10.74
CA LEU A 167 -5.79 -7.61 -11.32
C LEU A 167 -7.28 -7.34 -11.55
N VAL A 168 -8.05 -8.36 -11.94
CA VAL A 168 -9.52 -8.26 -12.06
C VAL A 168 -10.15 -7.98 -10.70
N GLU A 169 -9.81 -8.76 -9.68
CA GLU A 169 -10.35 -8.60 -8.33
C GLU A 169 -10.00 -7.22 -7.76
N VAL A 170 -8.74 -6.79 -7.90
CA VAL A 170 -8.28 -5.48 -7.43
C VAL A 170 -9.10 -4.36 -8.07
N ARG A 171 -9.31 -4.40 -9.40
CA ARG A 171 -10.16 -3.41 -10.09
C ARG A 171 -11.59 -3.43 -9.55
N GLN A 172 -12.19 -4.61 -9.44
CA GLN A 172 -13.57 -4.75 -8.95
C GLN A 172 -13.73 -4.16 -7.54
N ARG A 173 -12.77 -4.42 -6.63
CA ARG A 173 -12.81 -3.89 -5.26
C ARG A 173 -12.54 -2.39 -5.18
N VAL A 174 -11.67 -1.86 -6.04
CA VAL A 174 -11.46 -0.40 -6.15
C VAL A 174 -12.70 0.28 -6.73
N ASP A 175 -13.34 -0.31 -7.73
CA ASP A 175 -14.57 0.22 -8.35
C ASP A 175 -15.77 0.16 -7.40
N ALA A 176 -15.87 -0.88 -6.57
CA ALA A 176 -16.83 -0.95 -5.47
C ALA A 176 -16.51 0.07 -4.35
N GLY A 177 -15.27 0.55 -4.30
CA GLY A 177 -14.75 1.41 -3.24
C GLY A 177 -14.59 0.68 -1.91
N ASP A 178 -14.39 -0.64 -1.98
CA ASP A 178 -13.96 -1.46 -0.84
C ASP A 178 -12.47 -1.24 -0.58
N TRP A 179 -11.68 -1.00 -1.64
CA TRP A 179 -10.23 -0.80 -1.56
C TRP A 179 -9.80 0.59 -2.00
N PRO A 180 -8.77 1.18 -1.35
CA PRO A 180 -8.26 2.50 -1.71
C PRO A 180 -7.72 2.50 -3.15
N PRO A 181 -8.04 3.54 -3.95
CA PRO A 181 -7.51 3.67 -5.30
C PRO A 181 -5.99 3.57 -5.38
N PHE A 182 -5.29 4.06 -4.37
CA PHE A 182 -3.83 3.93 -4.28
C PHE A 182 -3.34 2.48 -4.34
N LEU A 183 -4.04 1.54 -3.70
CA LEU A 183 -3.71 0.11 -3.78
C LEU A 183 -3.83 -0.39 -5.23
N GLY A 184 -4.92 -0.05 -5.91
CA GLY A 184 -5.09 -0.39 -7.34
C GLY A 184 -4.01 0.23 -8.22
N PHE A 185 -3.59 1.46 -7.92
CA PHE A 185 -2.51 2.13 -8.61
C PHE A 185 -1.17 1.40 -8.44
N VAL A 186 -0.76 1.08 -7.20
CA VAL A 186 0.50 0.37 -6.92
C VAL A 186 0.49 -1.02 -7.53
N VAL A 187 -0.57 -1.82 -7.31
CA VAL A 187 -0.67 -3.18 -7.86
C VAL A 187 -0.63 -3.16 -9.39
N GLY A 188 -1.35 -2.22 -10.02
CA GLY A 188 -1.30 -2.04 -11.47
C GLY A 188 0.06 -1.59 -11.98
N ALA A 189 0.75 -0.70 -11.27
CA ALA A 189 2.07 -0.21 -11.64
C ALA A 189 3.13 -1.33 -11.57
N VAL A 190 3.15 -2.10 -10.48
CA VAL A 190 4.06 -3.24 -10.28
C VAL A 190 3.82 -4.35 -11.30
N ALA A 191 2.55 -4.58 -11.67
CA ALA A 191 2.19 -5.53 -12.71
C ALA A 191 2.42 -5.02 -14.14
N ASP A 192 2.83 -3.75 -14.32
CA ASP A 192 2.82 -3.01 -15.60
C ASP A 192 1.48 -3.13 -16.36
N ASP A 193 0.36 -3.17 -15.63
CA ASP A 193 -0.99 -3.30 -16.20
C ASP A 193 -1.68 -1.94 -16.30
N GLU A 194 -1.65 -1.37 -17.51
CA GLU A 194 -2.26 -0.07 -17.84
C GLU A 194 -3.69 0.06 -17.36
N ARG A 195 -4.51 -0.97 -17.55
CA ARG A 195 -5.94 -0.91 -17.23
C ARG A 195 -6.17 -0.78 -15.73
N THR A 196 -5.39 -1.47 -14.90
CA THR A 196 -5.54 -1.43 -13.45
C THR A 196 -5.11 -0.09 -12.87
N TRP A 197 -3.89 0.38 -13.20
CA TRP A 197 -3.44 1.63 -12.61
C TRP A 197 -4.19 2.85 -13.15
N SER A 198 -4.57 2.86 -14.45
CA SER A 198 -5.35 3.98 -15.01
C SER A 198 -6.80 3.97 -14.51
N GLY A 199 -7.40 2.80 -14.33
CA GLY A 199 -8.73 2.66 -13.71
C GLY A 199 -8.75 3.20 -12.28
N ALA A 200 -7.73 2.89 -11.48
CA ALA A 200 -7.59 3.44 -10.14
C ALA A 200 -7.53 4.98 -10.12
N LEU A 201 -6.87 5.62 -11.09
CA LEU A 201 -6.81 7.08 -11.18
C LEU A 201 -8.17 7.75 -11.43
N GLN A 202 -9.16 7.02 -11.96
CA GLN A 202 -10.52 7.53 -12.14
C GLN A 202 -11.19 7.83 -10.79
N HIS A 203 -10.72 7.20 -9.71
CA HIS A 203 -11.24 7.34 -8.36
C HIS A 203 -10.45 8.34 -7.50
N ARG A 204 -9.68 9.25 -8.10
CA ARG A 204 -8.80 10.23 -7.42
C ARG A 204 -9.49 11.15 -6.41
N THR A 205 -10.81 11.32 -6.47
CA THR A 205 -11.55 12.12 -5.49
C THR A 205 -11.79 11.37 -4.18
N THR A 206 -11.46 10.08 -4.12
CA THR A 206 -11.61 9.28 -2.91
C THR A 206 -10.57 9.68 -1.88
N THR A 207 -11.06 10.11 -0.72
CA THR A 207 -10.23 10.56 0.39
C THR A 207 -9.95 9.43 1.38
N TRP A 208 -8.96 9.66 2.25
CA TRP A 208 -8.64 8.73 3.33
C TRP A 208 -9.77 8.55 4.35
N ASP A 209 -10.67 9.53 4.51
CA ASP A 209 -11.77 9.48 5.49
C ASP A 209 -12.63 8.23 5.32
N ARG A 210 -12.95 7.92 4.06
CA ARG A 210 -13.77 6.76 3.69
C ARG A 210 -13.18 5.44 4.17
N TYR A 211 -11.85 5.34 4.21
CA TYR A 211 -11.16 4.12 4.62
C TYR A 211 -10.91 4.08 6.13
N ILE A 212 -10.57 5.22 6.71
CA ILE A 212 -10.32 5.35 8.16
C ILE A 212 -11.58 4.98 8.96
N GLU A 213 -12.77 5.37 8.51
CA GLU A 213 -14.03 5.07 9.22
C GLU A 213 -14.36 3.56 9.25
N ASN A 214 -13.88 2.79 8.28
CA ASN A 214 -14.19 1.37 8.15
C ASN A 214 -13.15 0.43 8.78
N VAL A 215 -12.01 0.98 9.22
CA VAL A 215 -10.90 0.18 9.75
C VAL A 215 -10.81 0.40 11.25
N ALA A 216 -11.24 -0.60 12.03
CA ALA A 216 -11.26 -0.58 13.50
C ALA A 216 -9.87 -0.59 14.17
N VAL A 217 -8.80 -0.24 13.45
CA VAL A 217 -7.41 -0.47 13.86
C VAL A 217 -6.73 0.85 14.29
N SER A 218 -5.79 0.72 15.22
CA SER A 218 -5.03 1.78 15.88
C SER A 218 -4.13 2.58 14.92
N TRP A 219 -4.71 3.47 14.11
CA TRP A 219 -3.96 4.42 13.29
C TRP A 219 -3.27 5.54 14.10
N THR A 220 -3.29 5.48 15.43
CA THR A 220 -2.69 6.49 16.34
C THR A 220 -1.19 6.70 16.10
N ALA A 221 -0.49 5.74 15.49
CA ALA A 221 0.93 5.85 15.14
C ALA A 221 1.19 6.74 13.91
N MET A 222 0.22 6.88 13.01
CA MET A 222 0.34 7.78 11.85
C MET A 222 -0.30 9.13 12.18
N ASN A 223 0.21 10.22 11.62
CA ASN A 223 -0.41 11.54 11.71
C ASN A 223 -1.73 11.60 10.89
N VAL A 224 -2.70 10.73 11.20
CA VAL A 224 -3.97 10.52 10.49
C VAL A 224 -4.71 11.82 10.25
N ARG A 225 -4.65 12.74 11.21
CA ARG A 225 -5.27 14.07 11.08
C ARG A 225 -4.81 14.82 9.83
N ARG A 226 -3.59 14.57 9.33
CA ARG A 226 -3.08 15.17 8.09
C ARG A 226 -3.62 14.50 6.82
N LEU A 227 -4.08 13.26 6.92
CA LEU A 227 -4.62 12.48 5.80
C LEU A 227 -6.13 12.72 5.62
N LEU A 228 -6.85 13.13 6.67
CA LEU A 228 -8.27 13.42 6.61
C LEU A 228 -8.57 14.48 5.52
N GLY A 229 -9.57 14.20 4.70
CA GLY A 229 -9.96 15.01 3.54
C GLY A 229 -8.99 14.97 2.36
N GLN A 230 -7.81 14.35 2.49
CA GLN A 230 -6.83 14.27 1.40
C GLN A 230 -7.14 13.08 0.50
N SER A 231 -6.88 13.24 -0.79
CA SER A 231 -6.98 12.13 -1.75
C SER A 231 -6.01 11.01 -1.37
N THR A 232 -6.47 9.76 -1.52
CA THR A 232 -5.60 8.58 -1.40
C THR A 232 -4.49 8.54 -2.44
N LEU A 233 -4.65 9.25 -3.57
CA LEU A 233 -3.67 9.29 -4.65
C LEU A 233 -2.80 10.57 -4.63
N ASP A 234 -2.97 11.49 -3.67
CA ASP A 234 -2.15 12.71 -3.59
C ASP A 234 -0.73 12.39 -3.11
N PRO A 235 0.29 12.50 -3.98
CA PRO A 235 1.65 12.09 -3.64
C PRO A 235 2.28 12.97 -2.56
N ARG A 236 1.75 14.17 -2.28
CA ARG A 236 2.22 15.05 -1.20
C ARG A 236 1.74 14.60 0.18
N CYS A 237 0.67 13.82 0.21
CA CYS A 237 0.06 13.32 1.43
C CYS A 237 0.34 11.84 1.66
N LEU A 238 0.90 11.12 0.67
CA LEU A 238 1.24 9.72 0.81
C LEU A 238 2.28 9.51 1.92
N PRO A 239 2.00 8.61 2.87
CA PRO A 239 3.02 8.10 3.78
C PRO A 239 4.20 7.49 3.01
N TYR A 240 5.41 7.66 3.55
CA TYR A 240 6.65 7.24 2.88
C TYR A 240 6.66 5.76 2.50
N ASP A 241 6.14 4.89 3.36
CA ASP A 241 6.06 3.45 3.08
C ASP A 241 5.21 3.13 1.85
N PHE A 242 4.13 3.89 1.62
CA PHE A 242 3.33 3.75 0.40
C PHE A 242 4.08 4.27 -0.81
N TRP A 243 4.81 5.37 -0.65
CA TRP A 243 5.57 5.99 -1.73
C TRP A 243 6.62 5.04 -2.31
N ILE A 244 7.40 4.38 -1.46
CA ILE A 244 8.50 3.50 -1.89
C ILE A 244 8.06 2.17 -2.51
N MET A 245 6.81 1.76 -2.31
CA MET A 245 6.26 0.54 -2.92
C MET A 245 5.85 0.75 -4.39
N CYS A 246 5.64 1.99 -4.81
CA CYS A 246 5.33 2.29 -6.19
C CYS A 246 6.65 2.35 -6.99
N PRO A 247 6.71 1.74 -8.18
CA PRO A 247 7.90 1.90 -9.02
C PRO A 247 8.17 3.40 -9.30
N PRO A 248 9.44 3.84 -9.22
CA PRO A 248 9.79 5.26 -9.22
C PRO A 248 9.23 6.05 -10.42
N GLU A 249 9.19 5.44 -11.60
CA GLU A 249 8.66 6.03 -12.83
C GLU A 249 7.17 6.37 -12.72
N PHE A 250 6.38 5.50 -12.09
CA PHE A 250 4.95 5.70 -11.86
C PHE A 250 4.71 6.77 -10.81
N MET A 251 5.48 6.74 -9.73
CA MET A 251 5.36 7.74 -8.66
C MET A 251 5.79 9.13 -9.13
N TRP A 252 6.83 9.21 -9.95
CA TRP A 252 7.25 10.45 -10.59
C TRP A 252 6.16 10.97 -11.54
N ALA A 253 5.62 10.10 -12.41
CA ALA A 253 4.55 10.50 -13.33
C ALA A 253 3.28 10.96 -12.59
N LEU A 254 2.92 10.30 -11.50
CA LEU A 254 1.84 10.71 -10.61
C LEU A 254 2.11 12.10 -10.03
N THR A 255 3.31 12.32 -9.49
CA THR A 255 3.72 13.59 -8.87
C THR A 255 3.70 14.77 -9.85
N VAL A 256 4.29 14.59 -11.04
CA VAL A 256 4.30 15.62 -12.09
C VAL A 256 2.89 15.91 -12.57
N SER A 257 2.06 14.88 -12.71
CA SER A 257 0.67 15.05 -13.14
C SER A 257 -0.15 15.80 -12.09
N TRP A 258 0.10 15.54 -10.80
CA TRP A 258 -0.57 16.18 -9.67
C TRP A 258 -0.23 17.67 -9.52
N ALA A 259 0.98 18.07 -9.92
CA ALA A 259 1.40 19.47 -9.92
C ALA A 259 0.71 20.32 -11.02
N GLY A 260 0.12 19.67 -12.03
CA GLY A 260 -0.65 20.35 -13.06
C GLY A 260 -1.95 20.92 -12.49
N LYS A 261 -2.15 22.23 -12.59
CA LYS A 261 -3.36 22.93 -12.10
C LYS A 261 -4.64 22.30 -12.69
N ASP A 262 -5.63 22.07 -11.83
CA ASP A 262 -7.04 21.81 -12.13
C ASP A 262 -7.35 20.90 -13.33
N CYS A 263 -6.55 19.84 -13.53
CA CYS A 263 -6.81 18.86 -14.59
C CYS A 263 -8.08 18.06 -14.26
N PRO A 264 -9.10 17.96 -15.15
CA PRO A 264 -10.27 17.11 -14.93
C PRO A 264 -9.90 15.62 -14.73
N PRO A 265 -10.69 14.82 -13.99
CA PRO A 265 -10.37 13.41 -13.72
C PRO A 265 -10.17 12.59 -14.99
N GLU A 266 -10.94 12.91 -16.04
CA GLU A 266 -10.93 12.22 -17.31
C GLU A 266 -9.62 12.43 -18.08
N ILE A 267 -8.91 13.53 -17.82
CA ILE A 267 -7.66 13.87 -18.52
C ILE A 267 -6.44 13.47 -17.68
N PHE A 268 -6.61 13.33 -16.36
CA PHE A 268 -5.51 13.05 -15.44
C PHE A 268 -4.76 11.76 -15.74
N HIS A 269 -5.48 10.66 -16.00
CA HIS A 269 -4.85 9.40 -16.35
C HIS A 269 -4.09 9.47 -17.69
N LEU A 270 -4.56 10.27 -18.64
CA LEU A 270 -3.86 10.54 -19.91
C LEU A 270 -2.58 11.32 -19.67
N GLN A 271 -2.58 12.26 -18.73
CA GLN A 271 -1.38 13.00 -18.34
C GLN A 271 -0.32 12.06 -17.75
N VAL A 272 -0.71 11.22 -16.78
CA VAL A 272 0.18 10.20 -16.20
C VAL A 272 0.72 9.26 -17.29
N ARG A 273 -0.15 8.78 -18.19
CA ARG A 273 0.23 7.91 -19.31
C ARG A 273 1.24 8.58 -20.24
N THR A 274 1.00 9.84 -20.61
CA THR A 274 1.87 10.61 -21.49
C THR A 274 3.23 10.81 -20.84
N THR A 275 3.24 11.19 -19.57
CA THR A 275 4.46 11.37 -18.78
C THR A 275 5.27 10.06 -18.66
N LEU A 276 4.61 8.93 -18.42
CA LEU A 276 5.26 7.61 -18.44
C LEU A 276 5.82 7.24 -19.82
N ALA A 277 5.07 7.49 -20.89
CA ALA A 277 5.51 7.20 -22.25
C ALA A 277 6.72 8.05 -22.65
N ASP A 278 6.78 9.31 -22.22
CA ASP A 278 7.93 10.18 -22.46
C ASP A 278 9.16 9.75 -21.65
N LEU A 279 8.98 9.34 -20.39
CA LEU A 279 10.04 8.80 -19.57
C LEU A 279 10.64 7.52 -20.20
N ARG A 280 9.78 6.56 -20.61
CA ARG A 280 10.22 5.29 -21.23
C ARG A 280 10.92 5.48 -22.57
N LYS A 281 10.60 6.55 -23.30
CA LYS A 281 11.28 6.91 -24.56
C LYS A 281 12.60 7.65 -24.35
N GLY A 282 13.04 7.86 -23.10
CA GLY A 282 14.20 8.68 -22.78
C GLY A 282 14.02 10.15 -23.15
N ARG A 283 12.79 10.60 -23.42
CA ARG A 283 12.44 11.99 -23.77
C ARG A 283 12.08 12.80 -22.54
N CYS A 284 12.61 12.42 -21.38
CA CYS A 284 12.45 13.25 -20.20
C CYS A 284 13.31 14.49 -20.40
N ASP A 285 12.67 15.58 -20.84
CA ASP A 285 13.30 16.89 -20.95
C ASP A 285 14.08 17.15 -19.66
N GLN A 286 15.42 17.18 -19.74
CA GLN A 286 16.27 17.63 -18.64
C GLN A 286 15.82 19.02 -18.15
N ASN A 287 15.24 19.83 -19.04
CA ASN A 287 14.62 21.12 -18.76
C ASN A 287 13.37 21.04 -17.86
N ARG A 288 12.60 19.94 -17.89
CA ARG A 288 11.49 19.73 -16.96
C ARG A 288 11.98 19.27 -15.60
N MET A 289 12.99 18.38 -15.55
CA MET A 289 13.58 17.96 -14.27
C MET A 289 14.25 19.12 -13.52
N SER A 290 14.87 20.07 -14.24
CA SER A 290 15.45 21.28 -13.64
C SER A 290 14.39 22.28 -13.15
N GLN A 291 13.23 22.39 -13.82
CA GLN A 291 12.11 23.22 -13.34
C GLN A 291 11.51 22.74 -12.02
N PHE A 292 11.58 21.44 -11.71
CA PHE A 292 11.08 20.89 -10.44
C PHE A 292 12.13 20.85 -9.32
N GLY A 293 13.31 21.47 -9.51
CA GLY A 293 14.31 21.63 -8.45
C GLY A 293 14.95 20.32 -7.96
N MET A 294 14.82 19.22 -8.72
CA MET A 294 15.33 17.90 -8.31
C MET A 294 16.79 17.66 -8.72
N LEU A 295 17.34 18.46 -9.63
CA LEU A 295 18.79 18.54 -9.82
C LEU A 295 19.30 19.50 -8.76
N GLY A 296 19.78 18.94 -7.64
CA GLY A 296 20.57 19.69 -6.67
C GLY A 296 21.61 20.49 -7.44
N GLN A 297 21.57 21.81 -7.29
CA GLN A 297 22.59 22.68 -7.88
C GLN A 297 23.93 22.11 -7.46
N GLY A 298 24.68 21.58 -8.43
CA GLY A 298 26.03 21.13 -8.19
C GLY A 298 26.74 22.25 -7.45
N LEU A 299 27.27 21.92 -6.27
CA LEU A 299 28.18 22.79 -5.54
C LEU A 299 29.29 23.15 -6.51
N GLY A 300 29.12 24.31 -7.15
CA GLY A 300 30.14 24.92 -7.98
C GLY A 300 31.32 25.12 -7.05
N SER A 301 32.35 24.32 -7.27
CA SER A 301 33.68 24.57 -6.74
C SER A 301 34.12 25.92 -7.29
N ASP A 302 33.95 26.97 -6.49
CA ASP A 302 34.59 28.26 -6.69
C ASP A 302 36.10 28.05 -6.64
N SER A 303 36.69 27.71 -7.79
CA SER A 303 38.11 27.86 -8.04
C SER A 303 38.41 29.35 -8.12
N SER A 304 38.60 29.96 -6.95
CA SER A 304 39.13 31.31 -6.82
C SER A 304 40.53 31.38 -7.46
N SER A 305 40.57 31.93 -8.66
CA SER A 305 41.76 32.45 -9.31
C SER A 305 42.35 33.58 -8.47
N ARG A 306 43.53 33.36 -7.87
CA ARG A 306 44.36 34.43 -7.30
C ARG A 306 45.00 35.23 -8.45
N PRO A 307 45.02 36.58 -8.40
CA PRO A 307 45.76 37.39 -9.34
C PRO A 307 47.25 37.44 -8.95
N ASN A 308 48.12 37.26 -9.95
CA ASN A 308 49.55 37.58 -9.88
C ASN A 308 49.74 39.09 -9.69
N THR A 309 50.47 39.49 -8.65
CA THR A 309 51.08 40.81 -8.53
C THR A 309 52.52 40.78 -9.06
N PRO A 310 52.92 41.71 -9.95
CA PRO A 310 54.32 41.91 -10.31
C PRO A 310 54.96 43.03 -9.48
N GLY A 311 56.20 42.79 -9.03
CA GLY A 311 57.29 43.78 -8.91
C GLY A 311 57.27 44.78 -7.75
N ALA A 312 58.23 44.61 -6.82
CA ALA A 312 59.34 45.54 -6.57
C ALA A 312 60.34 44.88 -5.61
#